data_AF-A0A495YC13-F1
#
_entry.id   AF-A0A495YC13-F1
#
_cell.length_a   1.000
_cell.length_b   1.000
_cell.length_c   1.000
_cell.angle_alpha   90.00
_cell.angle_beta   90.00
_cell.angle_gamma   90.00
#
_symmetry.space_group_name_H-M   'P 1'
#
loop_
_entity.id
_entity.type
_entity.pdbx_description
1 polymer ?
#
loop_
_entity_poly.entity_id
_entity_poly.type
_entity_poly.pdbx_seq_one_letter_code
_entity_poly.pdbx_strand_id
1 'polypeptide(L)'
;MSAAMHERHSPAATAAAWLRWLILALLIAAAQPAWALRCLTNGGATSLTEPIGGVASYPTDAPDGYVIWVSPVRTTSGYCYKDLGDAGSLKVVDNIYFYANPNRTNPAAWGLEIGIRYRGIDYFDKTSNRGGGVFTGYAVPPCSKYDFDRGRCQQTRISIDYQVVVRKKGNWVQPPSDIYTVFQFDGEFGLNAYSPSFQYRLSGLRNLKPTPCFVDVLVTPEPGIVNFGQVQAVGNGFMPAVPRKRFSLSLTKKCNVAVRVDGYFETSFPVQNGLLVPAKDSNFGIGIEDSQGRAIPFNQQFTLAQFPSNVMNQSVLMDAVLKSFGPPKIGRFDATATVRLFIY
;
A
#
# COMPACT_ATOMS: atom_id res chain seq x y z
N MET A 1 -6.20 -89.20 11.20
CA MET A 1 -5.33 -88.02 11.35
C MET A 1 -5.16 -87.35 10.00
N SER A 2 -5.80 -86.20 9.76
CA SER A 2 -5.16 -85.00 9.16
C SER A 2 -6.22 -83.89 9.05
N ALA A 3 -5.80 -82.68 9.36
CA ALA A 3 -6.63 -81.56 9.76
C ALA A 3 -7.14 -80.70 8.58
N ALA A 4 -8.35 -80.16 8.73
CA ALA A 4 -8.88 -79.09 7.89
C ALA A 4 -8.30 -77.73 8.34
N MET A 5 -7.68 -77.02 7.40
CA MET A 5 -7.06 -75.72 7.59
C MET A 5 -8.11 -74.62 7.36
N HIS A 6 -8.59 -74.01 8.43
CA HIS A 6 -9.49 -72.85 8.35
C HIS A 6 -8.67 -71.57 8.16
N GLU A 7 -8.75 -70.97 6.98
CA GLU A 7 -8.16 -69.68 6.66
C GLU A 7 -8.97 -68.57 7.36
N ARG A 8 -8.38 -67.92 8.37
CA ARG A 8 -8.98 -66.76 9.06
C ARG A 8 -8.68 -65.50 8.25
N HIS A 9 -9.69 -64.92 7.61
CA HIS A 9 -9.61 -63.53 7.13
C HIS A 9 -9.63 -62.56 8.31
N SER A 10 -8.51 -61.89 8.55
CA SER A 10 -8.36 -60.91 9.62
C SER A 10 -9.07 -59.57 9.27
N PRO A 11 -10.06 -59.12 10.06
CA PRO A 11 -10.82 -57.88 9.82
C PRO A 11 -9.99 -56.59 9.99
N ALA A 12 -8.75 -56.68 10.49
CA ALA A 12 -7.85 -55.55 10.63
C ALA A 12 -7.26 -55.07 9.28
N ALA A 13 -7.10 -55.96 8.31
CA ALA A 13 -6.53 -55.62 7.00
C ALA A 13 -7.50 -54.79 6.15
N THR A 14 -8.81 -55.05 6.27
CA THR A 14 -9.85 -54.28 5.59
C THR A 14 -10.00 -52.89 6.19
N ALA A 15 -10.07 -52.76 7.52
CA ALA A 15 -10.20 -51.46 8.20
C ALA A 15 -9.06 -50.47 7.87
N ALA A 16 -7.82 -50.96 7.79
CA ALA A 16 -6.66 -50.14 7.40
C ALA A 16 -6.73 -49.67 5.94
N ALA A 17 -7.29 -50.49 5.04
CA ALA A 17 -7.51 -50.10 3.64
C ALA A 17 -8.59 -49.00 3.55
N TRP A 18 -9.71 -49.16 4.26
CA TRP A 18 -10.78 -48.15 4.31
C TRP A 18 -10.28 -46.79 4.85
N LEU A 19 -9.45 -46.80 5.89
CA LEU A 19 -8.87 -45.57 6.43
C LEU A 19 -7.91 -44.88 5.44
N ARG A 20 -7.11 -45.64 4.68
CA ARG A 20 -6.24 -45.09 3.62
C ARG A 20 -7.04 -44.45 2.49
N TRP A 21 -8.15 -45.06 2.08
CA TRP A 21 -9.04 -44.47 1.06
C TRP A 21 -9.76 -43.21 1.57
N LEU A 22 -10.18 -43.19 2.84
CA LEU A 22 -10.74 -42.00 3.47
C LEU A 22 -9.72 -40.86 3.56
N ILE A 23 -8.48 -41.15 3.97
CA ILE A 23 -7.39 -40.15 4.00
C ILE A 23 -7.07 -39.65 2.59
N LEU A 24 -7.02 -40.54 1.59
CA LEU A 24 -6.79 -40.16 0.20
C LEU A 24 -7.93 -39.30 -0.36
N ALA A 25 -9.19 -39.65 -0.07
CA ALA A 25 -10.34 -38.84 -0.43
C ALA A 25 -10.33 -37.47 0.26
N LEU A 26 -9.91 -37.40 1.52
CA LEU A 26 -9.74 -36.15 2.25
C LEU A 26 -8.61 -35.30 1.66
N LEU A 27 -7.49 -35.91 1.25
CA LEU A 27 -6.37 -35.23 0.59
C LEU A 27 -6.73 -34.73 -0.81
N ILE A 28 -7.52 -35.49 -1.58
CA ILE A 28 -8.04 -35.07 -2.89
C ILE A 28 -9.08 -33.95 -2.73
N ALA A 29 -9.95 -34.02 -1.72
CA ALA A 29 -10.89 -32.95 -1.42
C ALA A 29 -10.19 -31.67 -0.91
N ALA A 30 -9.06 -31.82 -0.22
CA ALA A 30 -8.21 -30.71 0.22
C ALA A 30 -7.32 -30.14 -0.90
N ALA A 31 -7.12 -30.89 -2.00
CA ALA A 31 -6.40 -30.41 -3.18
C ALA A 31 -7.31 -29.44 -3.97
N GLN A 32 -7.40 -28.20 -3.50
CA GLN A 32 -8.09 -27.15 -4.23
C GLN A 32 -7.29 -26.81 -5.50
N PRO A 33 -7.93 -26.72 -6.68
CA PRO A 33 -7.25 -26.28 -7.89
C PRO A 33 -6.71 -24.86 -7.66
N ALA A 34 -5.41 -24.68 -7.84
CA ALA A 34 -4.83 -23.35 -7.91
C ALA A 34 -5.28 -22.75 -9.25
N TRP A 35 -6.13 -21.75 -9.22
CA TRP A 35 -6.53 -21.02 -10.41
C TRP A 35 -5.54 -19.88 -10.60
N ALA A 36 -4.54 -20.12 -11.44
CA ALA A 36 -3.43 -19.21 -11.58
C ALA A 36 -3.73 -18.13 -12.61
N LEU A 37 -4.14 -16.97 -12.13
CA LEU A 37 -3.88 -15.74 -12.82
C LEU A 37 -2.40 -15.39 -12.68
N ARG A 38 -1.79 -14.86 -13.74
CA ARG A 38 -0.43 -14.35 -13.69
C ARG A 38 -0.35 -12.95 -14.25
N CYS A 39 0.21 -12.04 -13.47
CA CYS A 39 0.51 -10.66 -13.85
C CYS A 39 2.02 -10.46 -13.98
N LEU A 40 2.39 -9.71 -15.01
CA LEU A 40 3.77 -9.31 -15.30
C LEU A 40 3.78 -7.81 -15.59
N THR A 41 4.92 -7.15 -15.32
CA THR A 41 5.14 -5.79 -15.83
C THR A 41 5.22 -5.80 -17.35
N ASN A 42 5.16 -4.62 -17.99
CA ASN A 42 5.35 -4.52 -19.45
C ASN A 42 6.70 -5.09 -19.91
N GLY A 43 7.73 -5.07 -19.07
CA GLY A 43 9.04 -5.70 -19.32
C GLY A 43 9.11 -7.18 -18.97
N GLY A 44 7.99 -7.81 -18.60
CA GLY A 44 7.93 -9.23 -18.23
C GLY A 44 8.39 -9.55 -16.80
N ALA A 45 8.62 -8.55 -15.94
CA ALA A 45 9.08 -8.78 -14.58
C ALA A 45 7.94 -9.28 -13.68
N THR A 46 8.27 -10.22 -12.78
CA THR A 46 7.36 -10.77 -11.75
C THR A 46 7.57 -10.11 -10.39
N SER A 47 8.46 -9.13 -10.26
CA SER A 47 8.59 -8.40 -9.00
C SER A 47 9.18 -7.01 -9.17
N LEU A 48 8.88 -6.17 -8.19
CA LEU A 48 9.53 -4.88 -7.95
C LEU A 48 10.05 -4.90 -6.52
N THR A 49 11.34 -4.59 -6.34
CA THR A 49 11.93 -4.38 -5.02
C THR A 49 12.21 -2.90 -4.83
N GLU A 50 11.65 -2.33 -3.77
CA GLU A 50 11.83 -0.92 -3.42
C GLU A 50 12.44 -0.81 -2.01
N PRO A 51 13.50 -0.02 -1.81
CA PRO A 51 14.04 0.21 -0.50
C PRO A 51 13.14 1.15 0.32
N ILE A 52 13.08 0.94 1.63
CA ILE A 52 12.46 1.87 2.59
C ILE A 52 13.18 3.25 2.67
N GLY A 53 14.25 3.44 1.90
CA GLY A 53 15.03 4.66 1.84
C GLY A 53 16.08 4.77 2.96
N GLY A 54 16.74 5.94 3.01
CA GLY A 54 17.81 6.17 3.98
C GLY A 54 17.25 6.35 5.39
N VAL A 55 17.34 5.30 6.23
CA VAL A 55 17.19 5.25 7.71
C VAL A 55 16.02 6.05 8.32
N ALA A 56 14.77 5.71 7.99
CA ALA A 56 13.68 6.10 8.88
C ALA A 56 13.93 5.47 10.26
N SER A 57 13.98 6.29 11.31
CA SER A 57 14.11 5.78 12.66
C SER A 57 12.79 5.17 13.12
N TYR A 58 12.86 4.08 13.86
CA TYR A 58 11.72 3.45 14.52
C TYR A 58 11.49 4.15 15.87
N PRO A 59 10.43 4.94 16.05
CA PRO A 59 10.17 5.64 17.31
C PRO A 59 9.66 4.65 18.36
N THR A 60 10.49 4.34 19.36
CA THR A 60 10.14 3.35 20.40
C THR A 60 8.98 3.81 21.27
N ASP A 61 8.87 5.12 21.48
CA ASP A 61 7.96 5.74 22.45
C ASP A 61 6.65 6.21 21.80
N ALA A 62 6.54 6.13 20.48
CA ALA A 62 5.28 6.39 19.78
C ALA A 62 4.27 5.27 20.05
N PRO A 63 2.95 5.52 19.98
CA PRO A 63 1.94 4.47 20.11
C PRO A 63 1.93 3.52 18.89
N ASP A 64 1.35 2.33 19.07
CA ASP A 64 0.97 1.45 17.97
C ASP A 64 0.11 2.20 16.95
N GLY A 65 0.34 1.95 15.67
CA GLY A 65 -0.34 2.64 14.57
C GLY A 65 0.41 3.87 14.05
N TYR A 66 1.47 4.33 14.72
CA TYR A 66 2.31 5.44 14.23
C TYR A 66 2.94 5.08 12.89
N VAL A 67 2.68 5.89 11.85
CA VAL A 67 3.20 5.64 10.50
C VAL A 67 4.68 6.04 10.43
N ILE A 68 5.54 5.06 10.19
CA ILE A 68 6.99 5.19 10.15
C ILE A 68 7.47 5.55 8.75
N TRP A 69 6.79 5.03 7.73
CA TRP A 69 7.16 5.25 6.34
C TRP A 69 5.98 5.05 5.39
N VAL A 70 5.98 5.80 4.30
CA VAL A 70 5.06 5.64 3.17
C VAL A 70 5.89 5.68 1.88
N SER A 71 5.70 4.71 1.00
CA SER A 71 6.37 4.70 -0.30
C SER A 71 5.94 5.89 -1.15
N PRO A 72 6.77 6.34 -2.12
CA PRO A 72 6.27 7.11 -3.25
C PRO A 72 5.09 6.40 -3.92
N VAL A 73 4.22 7.16 -4.59
CA VAL A 73 3.18 6.57 -5.45
C VAL A 73 3.86 5.76 -6.54
N ARG A 74 3.51 4.48 -6.62
CA ARG A 74 4.00 3.55 -7.63
C ARG A 74 2.89 3.17 -8.58
N THR A 75 3.17 3.27 -9.87
CA THR A 75 2.33 2.76 -10.94
C THR A 75 2.94 1.48 -11.48
N THR A 76 2.26 0.35 -11.31
CA THR A 76 2.63 -0.88 -12.02
C THR A 76 1.80 -1.01 -13.27
N SER A 77 2.46 -0.90 -14.42
CA SER A 77 1.89 -1.13 -15.74
C SER A 77 2.36 -2.45 -16.32
N GLY A 78 1.43 -3.20 -16.91
CA GLY A 78 1.71 -4.56 -17.32
C GLY A 78 0.53 -5.26 -17.96
N TYR A 79 0.54 -6.58 -17.87
CA TYR A 79 -0.57 -7.41 -18.32
C TYR A 79 -0.75 -8.62 -17.43
N CYS A 80 -2.00 -9.08 -17.32
CA CYS A 80 -2.37 -10.31 -16.64
C CYS A 80 -3.07 -11.26 -17.60
N TYR A 81 -2.88 -12.56 -17.39
CA TYR A 81 -3.44 -13.61 -18.24
C TYR A 81 -3.70 -14.89 -17.45
N LYS A 82 -4.46 -15.81 -18.06
CA LYS A 82 -4.70 -17.16 -17.53
C LYS A 82 -3.41 -17.97 -17.68
N ASP A 83 -2.78 -18.35 -16.56
CA ASP A 83 -1.51 -19.10 -16.54
C ASP A 83 -1.75 -20.61 -16.48
N LEU A 84 -2.86 -21.03 -15.88
CA LEU A 84 -3.30 -22.43 -15.85
C LEU A 84 -4.50 -22.66 -16.77
N GLY A 85 -4.48 -23.84 -17.42
CA GLY A 85 -5.39 -24.20 -18.49
C GLY A 85 -6.42 -25.25 -18.11
N ASP A 86 -6.77 -25.36 -16.83
CA ASP A 86 -7.82 -26.27 -16.38
C ASP A 86 -9.21 -25.75 -16.78
N ALA A 87 -10.16 -26.66 -16.96
CA ALA A 87 -11.49 -26.32 -17.48
C ALA A 87 -12.30 -25.40 -16.54
N GLY A 88 -11.93 -25.30 -15.26
CA GLY A 88 -12.52 -24.40 -14.29
C GLY A 88 -11.98 -22.98 -14.43
N SER A 89 -10.65 -22.80 -14.33
CA SER A 89 -10.01 -21.48 -14.40
C SER A 89 -10.27 -20.77 -15.74
N LEU A 90 -10.30 -21.51 -16.84
CA LEU A 90 -10.49 -20.93 -18.17
C LEU A 90 -11.89 -20.35 -18.40
N LYS A 91 -12.92 -20.85 -17.72
CA LYS A 91 -14.32 -20.44 -17.97
C LYS A 91 -14.79 -19.26 -17.14
N VAL A 92 -14.02 -18.84 -16.14
CA VAL A 92 -14.40 -17.78 -15.20
C VAL A 92 -13.67 -16.49 -15.49
N VAL A 93 -14.33 -15.37 -15.20
CA VAL A 93 -13.67 -14.07 -15.09
C VAL A 93 -12.75 -14.12 -13.87
N ASP A 94 -11.48 -13.78 -14.04
CA ASP A 94 -10.52 -13.69 -12.94
C ASP A 94 -10.32 -12.25 -12.51
N ASN A 95 -10.96 -11.85 -11.41
CA ASN A 95 -10.72 -10.54 -10.82
C ASN A 95 -9.29 -10.49 -10.25
N ILE A 96 -8.60 -9.37 -10.46
CA ILE A 96 -7.22 -9.18 -9.99
C ILE A 96 -7.26 -8.47 -8.64
N TYR A 97 -6.60 -9.05 -7.64
CA TYR A 97 -6.54 -8.54 -6.27
C TYR A 97 -5.10 -8.31 -5.81
N PHE A 98 -4.92 -7.39 -4.87
CA PHE A 98 -3.75 -7.38 -4.00
C PHE A 98 -3.94 -8.41 -2.88
N TYR A 99 -3.10 -9.45 -2.81
CA TYR A 99 -3.02 -10.35 -1.66
C TYR A 99 -1.81 -10.00 -0.81
N ALA A 100 -2.06 -9.57 0.43
CA ALA A 100 -1.00 -9.14 1.33
C ALA A 100 -0.26 -10.32 1.97
N ASN A 101 0.99 -10.09 2.37
CA ASN A 101 1.86 -11.02 3.09
C ASN A 101 1.88 -12.43 2.47
N PRO A 102 2.34 -12.57 1.21
CA PRO A 102 2.32 -13.85 0.53
C PRO A 102 3.23 -14.91 1.17
N ASN A 103 4.29 -14.48 1.85
CA ASN A 103 5.19 -15.38 2.55
C ASN A 103 4.68 -15.79 3.94
N ARG A 104 3.48 -15.33 4.36
CA ARG A 104 2.84 -15.66 5.64
C ARG A 104 3.74 -15.42 6.87
N THR A 105 4.49 -14.32 6.83
CA THR A 105 5.36 -13.90 7.93
C THR A 105 4.59 -13.02 8.93
N ASN A 106 5.13 -12.78 10.12
CA ASN A 106 4.46 -11.96 11.14
C ASN A 106 5.24 -10.66 11.43
N PRO A 107 5.00 -9.57 10.68
CA PRO A 107 5.55 -8.23 10.93
C PRO A 107 5.46 -7.76 12.39
N ALA A 108 4.33 -8.05 13.05
CA ALA A 108 4.08 -7.57 14.40
C ALA A 108 5.05 -8.18 15.42
N ALA A 109 5.62 -9.36 15.14
CA ALA A 109 6.62 -9.99 15.99
C ALA A 109 7.95 -9.21 16.04
N TRP A 110 8.18 -8.30 15.09
CA TRP A 110 9.37 -7.46 15.00
C TRP A 110 9.05 -5.97 14.97
N GLY A 111 7.88 -5.59 15.49
CA GLY A 111 7.55 -4.20 15.75
C GLY A 111 6.83 -3.49 14.61
N LEU A 112 6.51 -4.16 13.50
CA LEU A 112 5.95 -3.51 12.31
C LEU A 112 4.57 -4.02 11.94
N GLU A 113 3.79 -3.18 11.29
CA GLU A 113 2.61 -3.55 10.53
C GLU A 113 2.70 -2.88 9.17
N ILE A 114 2.61 -3.70 8.11
CA ILE A 114 2.89 -3.28 6.74
C ILE A 114 1.61 -3.45 5.94
N GLY A 115 1.14 -2.36 5.34
CA GLY A 115 -0.12 -2.29 4.62
C GLY A 115 0.02 -1.76 3.21
N ILE A 116 -1.07 -1.89 2.46
CA ILE A 116 -1.21 -1.39 1.09
C ILE A 116 -2.12 -0.19 1.13
N ARG A 117 -1.69 0.93 0.55
CA ARG A 117 -2.54 2.08 0.33
C ARG A 117 -3.02 2.06 -1.11
N TYR A 118 -4.32 1.89 -1.29
CA TYR A 118 -4.95 1.82 -2.61
C TYR A 118 -6.21 2.69 -2.63
N ARG A 119 -6.31 3.58 -3.63
CA ARG A 119 -7.42 4.56 -3.77
C ARG A 119 -7.68 5.38 -2.48
N GLY A 120 -6.62 5.74 -1.78
CA GLY A 120 -6.69 6.53 -0.54
C GLY A 120 -7.10 5.74 0.71
N ILE A 121 -7.22 4.41 0.63
CA ILE A 121 -7.56 3.55 1.77
C ILE A 121 -6.34 2.71 2.15
N ASP A 122 -6.04 2.66 3.44
CA ASP A 122 -4.98 1.82 4.00
C ASP A 122 -5.52 0.45 4.42
N TYR A 123 -4.94 -0.59 3.86
CA TYR A 123 -5.30 -1.98 4.09
C TYR A 123 -4.18 -2.69 4.86
N PHE A 124 -4.37 -2.87 6.17
CA PHE A 124 -3.43 -3.58 7.06
C PHE A 124 -3.93 -4.97 7.48
N ASP A 125 -5.23 -5.22 7.35
CA ASP A 125 -5.95 -6.44 7.77
C ASP A 125 -6.00 -7.53 6.69
N LYS A 126 -5.43 -7.25 5.51
CA LYS A 126 -5.52 -8.14 4.34
C LYS A 126 -4.56 -9.29 4.45
N THR A 127 -4.93 -10.39 3.80
CA THR A 127 -4.20 -11.66 3.94
C THR A 127 -3.98 -12.30 2.58
N SER A 128 -3.17 -13.35 2.56
CA SER A 128 -2.94 -14.21 1.40
C SER A 128 -4.00 -15.31 1.24
N ASN A 129 -5.01 -15.35 2.12
CA ASN A 129 -6.09 -16.32 2.05
C ASN A 129 -7.16 -15.90 1.02
N ARG A 130 -7.88 -16.88 0.49
CA ARG A 130 -9.04 -16.66 -0.38
C ARG A 130 -10.02 -15.66 0.26
N GLY A 131 -10.51 -14.70 -0.53
CA GLY A 131 -11.39 -13.62 -0.05
C GLY A 131 -10.70 -12.53 0.78
N GLY A 132 -9.40 -12.66 1.08
CA GLY A 132 -8.63 -11.70 1.87
C GLY A 132 -7.97 -10.57 1.06
N GLY A 133 -8.17 -10.53 -0.25
CA GLY A 133 -7.51 -9.59 -1.16
C GLY A 133 -8.27 -8.28 -1.37
N VAL A 134 -7.57 -7.27 -1.91
CA VAL A 134 -8.16 -5.97 -2.30
C VAL A 134 -8.35 -5.91 -3.80
N PHE A 135 -9.59 -5.76 -4.27
CA PHE A 135 -9.89 -5.75 -5.70
C PHE A 135 -9.26 -4.53 -6.39
N THR A 136 -8.54 -4.78 -7.48
CA THR A 136 -7.85 -3.73 -8.24
C THR A 136 -8.76 -2.98 -9.21
N GLY A 137 -9.94 -3.53 -9.55
CA GLY A 137 -10.78 -2.99 -10.63
C GLY A 137 -10.52 -3.61 -12.00
N TYR A 138 -9.52 -4.48 -12.13
CA TYR A 138 -9.18 -5.18 -13.36
C TYR A 138 -9.55 -6.66 -13.27
N ALA A 139 -9.86 -7.27 -14.41
CA ALA A 139 -10.15 -8.70 -14.49
C ALA A 139 -9.70 -9.31 -15.81
N VAL A 140 -9.27 -10.58 -15.78
CA VAL A 140 -8.93 -11.36 -16.97
C VAL A 140 -10.18 -12.11 -17.45
N PRO A 141 -10.57 -11.97 -18.73
CA PRO A 141 -11.77 -12.63 -19.24
C PRO A 141 -11.58 -14.16 -19.34
N PRO A 142 -12.67 -14.92 -19.48
CA PRO A 142 -12.61 -16.32 -19.83
C PRO A 142 -11.84 -16.56 -21.13
N CYS A 143 -11.27 -17.74 -21.28
CA CYS A 143 -10.57 -18.19 -22.47
C CYS A 143 -11.02 -19.61 -22.83
N SER A 144 -11.09 -19.93 -24.12
CA SER A 144 -11.35 -21.31 -24.54
C SER A 144 -10.11 -22.18 -24.33
N LYS A 145 -10.30 -23.48 -24.10
CA LYS A 145 -9.17 -24.43 -24.05
C LYS A 145 -8.37 -24.43 -25.35
N TYR A 146 -9.06 -24.33 -26.48
CA TYR A 146 -8.47 -24.20 -27.80
C TYR A 146 -7.54 -22.98 -27.93
N ASP A 147 -7.96 -21.82 -27.42
CA ASP A 147 -7.15 -20.61 -27.48
C ASP A 147 -6.00 -20.65 -26.47
N PHE A 148 -6.24 -21.20 -25.28
CA PHE A 148 -5.21 -21.40 -24.27
C PHE A 148 -4.06 -22.27 -24.80
N ASP A 149 -4.38 -23.42 -25.38
CA ASP A 149 -3.37 -24.36 -25.91
C ASP A 149 -2.57 -23.77 -27.09
N ARG A 150 -3.07 -22.71 -27.72
CA ARG A 150 -2.37 -21.95 -28.78
C ARG A 150 -1.76 -20.63 -28.32
N GLY A 151 -1.80 -20.32 -27.03
CA GLY A 151 -1.31 -19.05 -26.48
C GLY A 151 -2.07 -17.82 -26.98
N ARG A 152 -3.35 -17.98 -27.34
CA ARG A 152 -4.23 -16.93 -27.91
C ARG A 152 -5.19 -16.32 -26.91
N CYS A 153 -5.12 -16.71 -25.63
CA CYS A 153 -5.95 -16.08 -24.60
C CYS A 153 -5.69 -14.57 -24.53
N GLN A 154 -6.77 -13.81 -24.37
CA GLN A 154 -6.68 -12.37 -24.21
C GLN A 154 -5.88 -12.02 -22.95
N GLN A 155 -4.94 -11.11 -23.10
CA GLN A 155 -4.22 -10.50 -21.99
C GLN A 155 -4.94 -9.21 -21.57
N THR A 156 -5.12 -9.03 -20.27
CA THR A 156 -5.68 -7.79 -19.71
C THR A 156 -4.55 -6.83 -19.39
N ARG A 157 -4.52 -5.68 -20.06
CA ARG A 157 -3.57 -4.61 -19.74
C ARG A 157 -3.98 -3.93 -18.44
N ILE A 158 -3.02 -3.76 -17.55
CA ILE A 158 -3.23 -3.15 -16.24
C ILE A 158 -2.35 -1.90 -16.09
N SER A 159 -2.87 -0.92 -15.37
CA SER A 159 -2.10 0.20 -14.81
C SER A 159 -2.68 0.54 -13.45
N ILE A 160 -1.95 0.20 -12.39
CA ILE A 160 -2.46 0.26 -11.02
C ILE A 160 -1.53 1.14 -10.18
N ASP A 161 -2.09 2.20 -9.60
CA ASP A 161 -1.41 3.10 -8.68
C ASP A 161 -1.62 2.65 -7.23
N TYR A 162 -0.55 2.57 -6.46
CA TYR A 162 -0.58 2.19 -5.05
C TYR A 162 0.62 2.75 -4.28
N GLN A 163 0.54 2.67 -2.96
CA GLN A 163 1.66 2.90 -2.05
C GLN A 163 1.75 1.78 -1.02
N VAL A 164 2.90 1.66 -0.37
CA VAL A 164 3.09 0.80 0.80
C VAL A 164 3.25 1.68 2.03
N VAL A 165 2.57 1.30 3.11
CA VAL A 165 2.59 2.02 4.38
C VAL A 165 3.15 1.10 5.46
N VAL A 166 4.12 1.59 6.22
CA VAL A 166 4.72 0.87 7.34
C VAL A 166 4.40 1.66 8.61
N ARG A 167 3.82 0.98 9.60
CA ARG A 167 3.51 1.57 10.91
C ARG A 167 4.02 0.73 12.06
N LYS A 168 4.19 1.37 13.21
CA LYS A 168 4.60 0.74 14.47
C LYS A 168 3.54 -0.25 14.95
N LYS A 169 3.98 -1.44 15.35
CA LYS A 169 3.15 -2.48 15.97
C LYS A 169 3.96 -3.34 16.94
N GLY A 170 3.90 -3.03 18.23
CA GLY A 170 4.63 -3.73 19.28
C GLY A 170 6.05 -3.21 19.49
N ASN A 171 6.94 -4.06 19.97
CA ASN A 171 8.32 -3.69 20.31
C ASN A 171 9.26 -3.95 19.14
N TRP A 172 10.25 -3.07 18.96
CA TRP A 172 11.26 -3.27 17.93
C TRP A 172 12.08 -4.53 18.24
N VAL A 173 12.10 -5.43 17.28
CA VAL A 173 13.07 -6.51 17.20
C VAL A 173 13.63 -6.44 15.78
N GLN A 174 14.92 -6.72 15.60
CA GLN A 174 15.47 -6.68 14.26
C GLN A 174 14.73 -7.71 13.36
N PRO A 175 14.22 -7.30 12.18
CA PRO A 175 13.57 -8.21 11.27
C PRO A 175 14.51 -9.36 10.87
N PRO A 176 13.99 -10.60 10.72
CA PRO A 176 14.80 -11.77 10.36
C PRO A 176 15.31 -11.70 8.91
N SER A 177 14.65 -10.92 8.04
CA SER A 177 15.02 -10.71 6.65
C SER A 177 15.05 -9.21 6.36
N ASP A 178 16.00 -8.78 5.51
CA ASP A 178 16.01 -7.39 5.02
C ASP A 178 14.92 -7.12 3.98
N ILE A 179 14.43 -8.18 3.35
CA ILE A 179 13.39 -8.14 2.31
C ILE A 179 12.08 -8.72 2.86
N TYR A 180 10.99 -8.00 2.65
CA TYR A 180 9.63 -8.44 2.94
C TYR A 180 8.76 -8.31 1.68
N THR A 181 8.13 -9.40 1.24
CA THR A 181 7.15 -9.33 0.16
C THR A 181 5.84 -8.78 0.75
N VAL A 182 5.44 -7.59 0.30
CA VAL A 182 4.26 -6.88 0.82
C VAL A 182 2.98 -7.48 0.27
N PHE A 183 2.93 -7.65 -1.05
CA PHE A 183 1.77 -8.21 -1.73
C PHE A 183 2.15 -8.94 -3.00
N GLN A 184 1.21 -9.75 -3.49
CA GLN A 184 1.20 -10.34 -4.82
C GLN A 184 -0.12 -10.00 -5.52
N PHE A 185 -0.07 -9.70 -6.82
CA PHE A 185 -1.29 -9.66 -7.63
C PHE A 185 -1.76 -11.07 -7.91
N ASP A 186 -3.02 -11.40 -7.63
CA ASP A 186 -3.54 -12.73 -7.93
C ASP A 186 -5.03 -12.74 -8.22
N GLY A 187 -5.52 -13.89 -8.66
CA GLY A 187 -6.93 -14.17 -8.93
C GLY A 187 -7.77 -14.33 -7.66
N GLU A 188 -9.10 -14.40 -7.82
CA GLU A 188 -10.09 -14.41 -6.72
C GLU A 188 -9.86 -15.48 -5.63
N PHE A 189 -9.10 -16.51 -5.96
CA PHE A 189 -8.93 -17.69 -5.15
C PHE A 189 -7.65 -17.70 -4.31
N GLY A 190 -6.92 -16.58 -4.29
CA GLY A 190 -5.71 -16.43 -3.49
C GLY A 190 -4.45 -16.68 -4.29
N LEU A 191 -3.36 -16.91 -3.57
CA LEU A 191 -2.03 -16.96 -4.17
C LEU A 191 -1.79 -18.19 -5.04
N ASN A 192 -1.21 -17.95 -6.21
CA ASN A 192 -0.55 -18.95 -7.01
C ASN A 192 0.75 -19.42 -6.33
N ALA A 193 0.75 -20.66 -5.86
CA ALA A 193 1.89 -21.28 -5.17
C ALA A 193 3.01 -21.78 -6.09
N TYR A 194 2.75 -21.96 -7.39
CA TYR A 194 3.68 -22.60 -8.33
C TYR A 194 4.38 -21.60 -9.25
N SER A 195 3.71 -20.51 -9.59
CA SER A 195 4.22 -19.48 -10.49
C SER A 195 3.83 -18.11 -9.96
N PRO A 196 4.65 -17.51 -9.08
CA PRO A 196 4.29 -16.26 -8.44
C PRO A 196 4.04 -15.19 -9.50
N SER A 197 2.85 -14.62 -9.42
CA SER A 197 2.47 -13.43 -10.16
C SER A 197 3.22 -12.21 -9.59
N PHE A 198 3.07 -11.04 -10.21
CA PHE A 198 3.80 -9.84 -9.82
C PHE A 198 3.76 -9.58 -8.30
N GLN A 199 4.95 -9.45 -7.70
CA GLN A 199 5.14 -9.18 -6.28
C GLN A 199 5.78 -7.81 -6.04
N TYR A 200 5.25 -7.07 -5.07
CA TYR A 200 5.96 -5.93 -4.52
C TYR A 200 6.75 -6.35 -3.27
N ARG A 201 8.03 -5.99 -3.25
CA ARG A 201 8.97 -6.34 -2.18
C ARG A 201 9.56 -5.06 -1.60
N LEU A 202 9.55 -4.96 -0.28
CA LEU A 202 10.19 -3.89 0.45
C LEU A 202 11.55 -4.38 0.95
N SER A 203 12.62 -3.62 0.70
CA SER A 203 13.98 -3.92 1.20
C SER A 203 14.48 -2.87 2.19
N GLY A 204 15.58 -3.15 2.88
CA GLY A 204 16.18 -2.24 3.85
C GLY A 204 15.49 -2.23 5.21
N LEU A 205 14.64 -3.23 5.52
CA LEU A 205 13.93 -3.28 6.80
C LEU A 205 14.88 -3.42 7.99
N ARG A 206 16.05 -4.03 7.81
CA ARG A 206 17.07 -4.13 8.87
C ARG A 206 17.83 -2.82 9.09
N ASN A 207 17.64 -1.83 8.22
CA ASN A 207 18.24 -0.51 8.35
C ASN A 207 17.44 0.41 9.28
N LEU A 208 16.18 0.09 9.58
CA LEU A 208 15.40 0.82 10.59
C LEU A 208 16.13 0.75 11.94
N LYS A 209 16.33 1.91 12.57
CA LYS A 209 17.03 2.02 13.87
C LYS A 209 16.04 2.45 14.95
N PRO A 210 15.93 1.71 16.07
CA PRO A 210 15.11 2.15 17.19
C PRO A 210 15.68 3.46 17.74
N THR A 211 14.81 4.43 17.99
CA THR A 211 15.15 5.70 18.60
C THR A 211 14.08 6.07 19.62
N PRO A 212 14.44 6.60 20.81
CA PRO A 212 13.50 7.25 21.70
C PRO A 212 13.08 8.64 21.16
N CYS A 213 13.66 9.07 20.03
CA CYS A 213 13.33 10.36 19.46
C CYS A 213 12.01 10.34 18.70
N PHE A 214 11.10 11.22 19.13
CA PHE A 214 9.87 11.52 18.43
C PHE A 214 9.70 13.04 18.31
N VAL A 215 8.97 13.47 17.27
CA VAL A 215 8.71 14.89 16.98
C VAL A 215 7.20 15.08 16.86
N ASP A 216 6.65 15.90 17.74
CA ASP A 216 5.26 16.35 17.66
C ASP A 216 5.13 17.48 16.64
N VAL A 217 3.96 17.59 16.00
CA VAL A 217 3.60 18.71 15.14
C VAL A 217 2.28 19.33 15.57
N LEU A 218 2.28 20.65 15.67
CA LEU A 218 1.09 21.46 15.85
C LEU A 218 0.94 22.39 14.64
N VAL A 219 -0.22 22.35 13.99
CA VAL A 219 -0.53 23.23 12.85
C VAL A 219 -1.19 24.50 13.39
N THR A 220 -0.62 25.65 13.05
CA THR A 220 -1.13 26.98 13.46
C THR A 220 -1.66 27.74 12.24
N PRO A 221 -2.86 28.34 12.31
CA PRO A 221 -3.73 28.45 13.49
C PRO A 221 -4.40 27.13 13.86
N GLU A 222 -4.55 26.86 15.16
CA GLU A 222 -5.33 25.74 15.66
C GLU A 222 -6.82 25.94 15.30
N PRO A 223 -7.57 24.89 14.91
CA PRO A 223 -7.22 23.47 14.90
C PRO A 223 -6.63 22.99 13.56
N GLY A 224 -5.78 23.78 12.90
CA GLY A 224 -5.21 23.49 11.58
C GLY A 224 -6.06 23.99 10.41
N ILE A 225 -6.93 24.98 10.64
CA ILE A 225 -7.82 25.52 9.61
C ILE A 225 -7.19 26.76 8.97
N VAL A 226 -6.82 26.64 7.70
CA VAL A 226 -6.36 27.79 6.90
C VAL A 226 -7.54 28.43 6.18
N ASN A 227 -8.05 29.53 6.72
CA ASN A 227 -9.23 30.21 6.19
C ASN A 227 -8.86 31.30 5.18
N PHE A 228 -9.18 31.07 3.89
CA PHE A 228 -9.03 32.06 2.82
C PHE A 228 -10.00 33.24 2.92
N GLY A 229 -11.11 33.09 3.65
CA GLY A 229 -12.19 34.06 3.71
C GLY A 229 -12.95 34.11 2.38
N GLN A 230 -13.37 35.31 1.99
CA GLN A 230 -13.95 35.52 0.67
C GLN A 230 -12.84 35.82 -0.33
N VAL A 231 -12.84 35.08 -1.43
CA VAL A 231 -11.92 35.26 -2.55
C VAL A 231 -12.75 35.62 -3.78
N GLN A 232 -12.39 36.71 -4.44
CA GLN A 232 -13.10 37.16 -5.63
C GLN A 232 -12.64 36.40 -6.86
N ALA A 233 -13.56 35.78 -7.59
CA ALA A 233 -13.31 35.24 -8.92
C ALA A 233 -13.36 36.38 -9.96
N VAL A 234 -12.37 36.45 -10.85
CA VAL A 234 -12.27 37.46 -11.90
C VAL A 234 -11.77 36.80 -13.19
N GLY A 235 -12.59 36.82 -14.24
CA GLY A 235 -12.27 36.21 -15.52
C GLY A 235 -11.86 34.74 -15.36
N ASN A 236 -10.61 34.43 -15.73
CA ASN A 236 -10.05 33.08 -15.64
C ASN A 236 -9.28 32.80 -14.33
N GLY A 237 -9.44 33.64 -13.30
CA GLY A 237 -8.68 33.48 -12.05
C GLY A 237 -9.29 34.21 -10.87
N PHE A 238 -8.42 34.68 -9.98
CA PHE A 238 -8.79 35.32 -8.72
C PHE A 238 -8.31 36.77 -8.64
N MET A 239 -8.87 37.54 -7.71
CA MET A 239 -8.30 38.79 -7.25
C MET A 239 -8.11 38.73 -5.73
N PRO A 240 -6.86 38.84 -5.21
CA PRO A 240 -5.59 38.89 -5.96
C PRO A 240 -5.34 37.62 -6.79
N ALA A 241 -4.46 37.70 -7.79
CA ALA A 241 -4.21 36.60 -8.75
C ALA A 241 -3.84 35.26 -8.11
N VAL A 242 -3.09 35.31 -7.00
CA VAL A 242 -2.77 34.15 -6.16
C VAL A 242 -3.14 34.49 -4.73
N PRO A 243 -4.40 34.24 -4.31
CA PRO A 243 -4.83 34.36 -2.92
C PRO A 243 -3.97 33.48 -2.05
N ARG A 244 -3.44 34.05 -0.96
CA ARG A 244 -2.51 33.37 -0.05
C ARG A 244 -2.94 33.51 1.40
N LYS A 245 -2.70 32.47 2.19
CA LYS A 245 -2.85 32.47 3.64
C LYS A 245 -1.71 31.73 4.29
N ARG A 246 -1.05 32.41 5.23
CA ARG A 246 0.07 31.84 5.96
C ARG A 246 -0.40 30.92 7.07
N PHE A 247 0.31 29.82 7.24
CA PHE A 247 0.18 28.90 8.36
C PHE A 247 1.57 28.42 8.78
N SER A 248 1.68 27.72 9.90
CA SER A 248 2.96 27.18 10.35
C SER A 248 2.84 25.79 10.94
N LEU A 249 3.92 25.03 10.82
CA LEU A 249 4.10 23.76 11.51
C LEU A 249 5.06 24.00 12.68
N SER A 250 4.53 23.95 13.90
CA SER A 250 5.31 24.05 15.13
C SER A 250 5.74 22.64 15.53
N LEU A 251 7.03 22.35 15.38
CA LEU A 251 7.64 21.05 15.60
C LEU A 251 8.31 21.01 16.98
N THR A 252 8.03 19.96 17.76
CA THR A 252 8.61 19.75 19.11
C THR A 252 9.32 18.39 19.16
N LYS A 253 10.64 18.40 19.23
CA LYS A 253 11.49 17.21 19.36
C LYS A 253 11.63 16.80 20.83
N LYS A 254 11.48 15.50 21.12
CA LYS A 254 11.53 14.92 22.49
C LYS A 254 12.84 14.21 22.81
N CYS A 255 13.95 14.62 22.23
CA CYS A 255 15.25 13.96 22.40
C CYS A 255 16.43 14.91 22.21
N ASN A 256 17.61 14.53 22.72
CA ASN A 256 18.83 15.35 22.63
C ASN A 256 19.78 14.95 21.49
N VAL A 257 19.30 14.20 20.50
CA VAL A 257 20.08 13.82 19.31
C VAL A 257 19.71 14.71 18.12
N ALA A 258 20.67 14.92 17.21
CA ALA A 258 20.38 15.60 15.96
C ALA A 258 19.55 14.67 15.06
N VAL A 259 18.51 15.21 14.42
CA VAL A 259 17.62 14.44 13.54
C VAL A 259 17.21 15.28 12.33
N ARG A 260 17.00 14.62 11.19
CA ARG A 260 16.30 15.22 10.06
C ARG A 260 14.83 14.84 10.14
N VAL A 261 13.95 15.81 9.92
CA VAL A 261 12.51 15.61 9.87
C VAL A 261 12.06 15.88 8.44
N ASP A 262 11.49 14.86 7.82
CA ASP A 262 10.82 14.98 6.54
C ASP A 262 9.29 15.04 6.77
N GLY A 263 8.61 15.87 5.99
CA GLY A 263 7.16 16.02 6.00
C GLY A 263 6.50 15.23 4.87
N TYR A 264 5.22 14.92 5.06
CA TYR A 264 4.36 14.32 4.05
C TYR A 264 2.93 14.84 4.23
N PHE A 265 2.44 15.61 3.27
CA PHE A 265 1.04 16.03 3.26
C PHE A 265 0.19 14.98 2.57
N GLU A 266 -0.53 14.20 3.36
CA GLU A 266 -1.46 13.18 2.89
C GLU A 266 -2.80 13.79 2.53
N THR A 267 -3.38 13.39 1.40
CA THR A 267 -4.74 13.77 1.04
C THR A 267 -5.44 12.68 0.21
N SER A 268 -6.76 12.59 0.35
CA SER A 268 -7.63 11.79 -0.52
C SER A 268 -8.22 12.59 -1.67
N PHE A 269 -8.04 13.92 -1.69
CA PHE A 269 -8.51 14.77 -2.78
C PHE A 269 -7.66 14.55 -4.04
N PRO A 270 -8.24 14.67 -5.25
CA PRO A 270 -7.47 14.64 -6.48
C PRO A 270 -6.39 15.72 -6.49
N VAL A 271 -5.18 15.36 -6.91
CA VAL A 271 -4.07 16.30 -7.08
C VAL A 271 -3.84 16.53 -8.56
N GLN A 272 -3.94 17.79 -9.00
CA GLN A 272 -3.68 18.20 -10.38
C GLN A 272 -2.60 19.29 -10.39
N ASN A 273 -1.52 19.06 -11.13
CA ASN A 273 -0.38 20.00 -11.22
C ASN A 273 0.17 20.40 -9.83
N GLY A 274 0.19 19.47 -8.88
CA GLY A 274 0.65 19.72 -7.51
C GLY A 274 -0.34 20.46 -6.60
N LEU A 275 -1.59 20.63 -7.03
CA LEU A 275 -2.64 21.33 -6.28
C LEU A 275 -3.79 20.38 -5.92
N LEU A 276 -4.29 20.48 -4.69
CA LEU A 276 -5.51 19.80 -4.26
C LEU A 276 -6.71 20.38 -5.01
N VAL A 277 -7.48 19.53 -5.67
CA VAL A 277 -8.69 19.93 -6.38
C VAL A 277 -9.89 19.69 -5.45
N PRO A 278 -10.53 20.73 -4.90
CA PRO A 278 -11.60 20.58 -3.91
C PRO A 278 -12.87 19.93 -4.50
N ALA A 279 -13.12 20.14 -5.79
CA ALA A 279 -14.18 19.48 -6.55
C ALA A 279 -13.76 19.35 -8.01
N LYS A 280 -14.20 18.28 -8.70
CA LYS A 280 -13.81 18.01 -10.10
C LYS A 280 -14.12 19.18 -11.06
N ASP A 281 -15.15 19.96 -10.76
CA ASP A 281 -15.59 21.12 -11.54
C ASP A 281 -15.22 22.47 -10.91
N SER A 282 -14.27 22.49 -9.96
CA SER A 282 -13.87 23.73 -9.30
C SER A 282 -13.15 24.71 -10.23
N ASN A 283 -12.43 24.21 -11.24
CA ASN A 283 -11.50 24.96 -12.09
C ASN A 283 -10.37 25.69 -11.34
N PHE A 284 -10.06 25.27 -10.11
CA PHE A 284 -8.91 25.75 -9.35
C PHE A 284 -8.42 24.68 -8.37
N GLY A 285 -7.22 24.85 -7.84
CA GLY A 285 -6.68 24.01 -6.78
C GLY A 285 -6.00 24.78 -5.66
N ILE A 286 -5.78 24.09 -4.54
CA ILE A 286 -5.13 24.58 -3.33
C ILE A 286 -3.72 23.98 -3.27
N GLY A 287 -2.71 24.84 -3.25
CA GLY A 287 -1.31 24.46 -3.10
C GLY A 287 -0.76 24.79 -1.72
N ILE A 288 0.34 24.14 -1.35
CA ILE A 288 1.19 24.55 -0.23
C ILE A 288 2.53 25.00 -0.82
N GLU A 289 3.03 26.14 -0.37
CA GLU A 289 4.34 26.67 -0.71
C GLU A 289 5.15 26.91 0.56
N ASP A 290 6.47 26.77 0.47
CA ASP A 290 7.36 27.18 1.55
C ASP A 290 7.52 28.71 1.60
N SER A 291 8.30 29.20 2.56
CA SER A 291 8.58 30.62 2.73
C SER A 291 9.31 31.27 1.53
N GLN A 292 9.84 30.47 0.60
CA GLN A 292 10.49 30.93 -0.63
C GLN A 292 9.55 30.84 -1.85
N GLY A 293 8.29 30.44 -1.67
CA GLY A 293 7.33 30.26 -2.75
C GLY A 293 7.52 28.97 -3.56
N ARG A 294 8.31 28.01 -3.05
CA ARG A 294 8.51 26.71 -3.71
C ARG A 294 7.36 25.79 -3.35
N ALA A 295 6.79 25.13 -4.35
CA ALA A 295 5.68 24.20 -4.16
C ALA A 295 6.10 22.99 -3.31
N ILE A 296 5.28 22.68 -2.31
CA ILE A 296 5.38 21.47 -1.49
C ILE A 296 4.45 20.41 -2.08
N PRO A 297 4.97 19.20 -2.38
CA PRO A 297 4.16 18.17 -3.02
C PRO A 297 3.21 17.49 -2.02
N PHE A 298 2.03 17.09 -2.53
CA PHE A 298 1.11 16.21 -1.82
C PHE A 298 1.41 14.74 -2.14
N ASN A 299 1.13 13.87 -1.17
CA ASN A 299 1.36 12.43 -1.26
C ASN A 299 2.79 12.03 -1.64
N GLN A 300 3.76 12.90 -1.33
CA GLN A 300 5.18 12.67 -1.50
C GLN A 300 5.94 13.24 -0.31
N GLN A 301 7.06 12.62 0.00
CA GLN A 301 7.93 13.04 1.08
C GLN A 301 8.80 14.23 0.65
N PHE A 302 9.01 15.18 1.56
CA PHE A 302 9.91 16.32 1.36
C PHE A 302 10.67 16.63 2.65
N THR A 303 11.85 17.23 2.55
CA THR A 303 12.59 17.66 3.75
C THR A 303 11.91 18.87 4.38
N LEU A 304 11.50 18.73 5.63
CA LEU A 304 10.77 19.75 6.37
C LEU A 304 11.70 20.58 7.27
N ALA A 305 12.54 19.91 8.04
CA ALA A 305 13.43 20.56 9.01
C ALA A 305 14.65 19.69 9.32
N GLN A 306 15.71 20.33 9.82
CA GLN A 306 16.87 19.66 10.42
C GLN A 306 17.02 20.19 11.85
N PHE A 307 16.94 19.29 12.82
CA PHE A 307 17.13 19.62 14.23
C PHE A 307 18.56 19.33 14.66
N PRO A 308 19.34 20.35 15.04
CA PRO A 308 20.55 20.15 15.83
C PRO A 308 20.24 19.43 17.16
N SER A 309 21.24 18.84 17.80
CA SER A 309 21.09 18.11 19.06
C SER A 309 20.46 18.96 20.18
N ASN A 310 20.83 20.24 20.26
CA ASN A 310 20.44 21.19 21.31
C ASN A 310 19.16 22.00 21.03
N VAL A 311 18.54 21.86 19.85
CA VAL A 311 17.30 22.57 19.50
C VAL A 311 16.13 21.61 19.70
N MET A 312 15.14 22.00 20.51
CA MET A 312 13.95 21.17 20.77
C MET A 312 12.71 21.64 20.02
N ASN A 313 12.64 22.92 19.67
CA ASN A 313 11.48 23.51 19.03
C ASN A 313 11.89 24.22 17.75
N GLN A 314 11.13 24.01 16.68
CA GLN A 314 11.32 24.70 15.42
C GLN A 314 9.96 24.99 14.78
N SER A 315 9.77 26.20 14.26
CA SER A 315 8.58 26.56 13.50
C SER A 315 8.92 26.65 12.02
N VAL A 316 8.13 26.00 11.18
CA VAL A 316 8.26 26.06 9.72
C VAL A 316 7.08 26.86 9.16
N LEU A 317 7.36 28.02 8.58
CA LEU A 317 6.37 28.88 7.94
C LEU A 317 6.05 28.38 6.52
N MET A 318 4.77 28.34 6.18
CA MET A 318 4.26 27.91 4.87
C MET A 318 3.09 28.80 4.44
N ASP A 319 2.85 28.87 3.14
CA ASP A 319 1.69 29.54 2.56
C ASP A 319 0.76 28.50 1.91
N ALA A 320 -0.53 28.55 2.23
CA ALA A 320 -1.56 27.94 1.40
C ALA A 320 -1.93 28.93 0.30
N VAL A 321 -2.01 28.45 -0.95
CA VAL A 321 -2.26 29.30 -2.12
C VAL A 321 -3.40 28.74 -2.97
N LEU A 322 -4.22 29.62 -3.55
CA LEU A 322 -5.20 29.24 -4.57
C LEU A 322 -4.66 29.55 -5.95
N LYS A 323 -4.72 28.58 -6.86
CA LYS A 323 -4.31 28.76 -8.25
C LYS A 323 -5.38 28.23 -9.19
N SER A 324 -5.67 29.02 -10.21
CA SER A 324 -6.73 28.77 -11.17
C SER A 324 -6.26 27.91 -12.34
N PHE A 325 -7.16 27.06 -12.85
CA PHE A 325 -7.02 26.35 -14.13
C PHE A 325 -7.89 26.94 -15.24
N GLY A 326 -8.81 27.83 -14.89
CA GLY A 326 -9.84 28.41 -15.76
C GLY A 326 -10.83 29.23 -14.92
N PRO A 327 -11.99 29.68 -15.44
CA PRO A 327 -12.96 30.44 -14.63
C PRO A 327 -13.32 29.70 -13.33
N PRO A 328 -12.93 30.20 -12.13
CA PRO A 328 -13.15 29.48 -10.89
C PRO A 328 -14.64 29.34 -10.60
N LYS A 329 -15.07 28.14 -10.21
CA LYS A 329 -16.45 27.90 -9.79
C LYS A 329 -16.76 28.69 -8.52
N ILE A 330 -17.77 29.54 -8.60
CA ILE A 330 -18.24 30.33 -7.46
C ILE A 330 -18.99 29.41 -6.50
N GLY A 331 -18.65 29.47 -5.22
CA GLY A 331 -19.29 28.71 -4.16
C GLY A 331 -18.35 28.44 -2.99
N ARG A 332 -18.87 27.71 -2.01
CA ARG A 332 -18.06 27.19 -0.91
C ARG A 332 -17.11 26.12 -1.43
N PHE A 333 -15.89 26.12 -0.92
CA PHE A 333 -14.90 25.07 -1.15
C PHE A 333 -14.19 24.73 0.15
N ASP A 334 -13.74 23.49 0.24
CA ASP A 334 -12.87 22.99 1.30
C ASP A 334 -12.05 21.80 0.76
N ALA A 335 -10.88 21.60 1.33
CA ALA A 335 -10.06 20.42 1.11
C ALA A 335 -9.25 20.14 2.37
N THR A 336 -8.89 18.88 2.57
CA THR A 336 -8.15 18.45 3.76
C THR A 336 -6.86 17.76 3.36
N ALA A 337 -5.79 18.11 4.06
CA ALA A 337 -4.54 17.37 4.06
C ALA A 337 -4.08 17.12 5.50
N THR A 338 -3.53 15.94 5.75
CA THR A 338 -2.95 15.55 7.04
C THR A 338 -1.43 15.56 6.91
N VAL A 339 -0.75 16.32 7.77
CA VAL A 339 0.72 16.27 7.83
C VAL A 339 1.18 15.05 8.62
N ARG A 340 2.12 14.29 8.06
CA ARG A 340 2.87 13.25 8.74
C ARG A 340 4.35 13.63 8.79
N LEU A 341 5.01 13.16 9.84
CA LEU A 341 6.44 13.39 10.04
C LEU A 341 7.21 12.07 10.03
N PHE A 342 8.36 12.10 9.38
CA PHE A 342 9.31 11.00 9.31
C PHE A 342 10.66 11.47 9.83
N ILE A 343 11.24 10.69 10.75
CA ILE A 343 12.46 11.05 11.47
C ILE A 343 13.61 10.20 10.96
N TYR A 344 14.75 10.84 10.73
CA TYR A 344 15.97 10.27 10.14
C TYR A 344 17.20 10.57 10.98
#